data_AF-A0A1Y2VMT1-F1
#
_entry.id   AF-A0A1Y2VMT1-F1
#
_cell.length_a   1.000
_cell.length_b   1.000
_cell.length_c   1.000
_cell.angle_alpha   90.00
_cell.angle_beta   90.00
_cell.angle_gamma   90.00
#
_symmetry.space_group_name_H-M   'P 1'
#
loop_
_entity.id
_entity.type
_entity.pdbx_description
1 polymer ?
#
loop_
_entity_poly.entity_id
_entity_poly.type
_entity_poly.pdbx_seq_one_letter_code
_entity_poly.pdbx_strand_id
1 'polypeptide(L)'
;MDGTFWRQYFTSLSPDEARDAYIAARADRVATYFTSNPRLKYLGVTGIGRHGGALLFQEQDTNDEFLRKIVIKYSLDETADEDLQNEAVWLEQLRGAEHIAQIIPLAEAELDVSGTGKRPTLALEFIPYGSFHAFQLRLAKAGIHSLPNRFLWRILLCLTRQVIAMAYPPRGGPLEPITRERIKPDEEPYALTQNSSHLANLMVGELTKGDAEHGFTPSFILIDFGRGEVESDVSRALESNIWAIGYMFMCIAAPDLPYKEIGQGFRENRNEYILAEPIGEITTVVTQAHPLSLEKEYLDPSLKDLMARCLASDREHRPSLEELLERCEHALVKRLPTDSFGETNFAIYRLVQEFFLNADVVEAPGNKRMSL
;
A
#
# COMPACT_ATOMS: atom_id res chain seq x y z
N MET A 1 -4.98 22.07 -31.76
CA MET A 1 -6.21 21.28 -31.94
C MET A 1 -7.35 22.08 -31.34
N ASP A 2 -8.49 22.18 -32.02
CA ASP A 2 -9.58 23.09 -31.61
C ASP A 2 -10.40 22.54 -30.43
N GLY A 3 -11.13 23.42 -29.74
CA GLY A 3 -12.00 23.05 -28.61
C GLY A 3 -13.30 22.34 -28.99
N THR A 4 -13.59 22.22 -30.29
CA THR A 4 -14.81 21.62 -30.85
C THR A 4 -14.69 20.10 -30.94
N PHE A 5 -13.50 19.60 -31.29
CA PHE A 5 -13.19 18.16 -31.32
C PHE A 5 -13.32 17.50 -29.95
N TRP A 6 -12.75 18.11 -28.91
CA TRP A 6 -12.83 17.60 -27.54
C TRP A 6 -14.28 17.51 -27.03
N ARG A 7 -15.11 18.53 -27.33
CA ARG A 7 -16.53 18.49 -26.94
C ARG A 7 -17.28 17.32 -27.55
N GLN A 8 -17.09 17.04 -28.85
CA GLN A 8 -17.76 15.92 -29.52
C GLN A 8 -17.25 14.55 -29.03
N TYR A 9 -15.95 14.43 -28.76
CA TYR A 9 -15.35 13.21 -28.21
C TYR A 9 -15.89 12.90 -26.81
N PHE A 10 -15.85 13.87 -25.88
CA PHE A 10 -16.35 13.67 -24.51
C PHE A 10 -17.84 13.37 -24.43
N THR A 11 -18.66 13.89 -25.36
CA THR A 11 -20.10 13.57 -25.41
C THR A 11 -20.42 12.17 -25.91
N SER A 12 -19.46 11.47 -26.52
CA SER A 12 -19.64 10.10 -27.05
C SER A 12 -19.23 9.00 -26.06
N LEU A 13 -18.62 9.38 -24.94
CA LEU A 13 -18.10 8.47 -23.92
C LEU A 13 -19.14 8.24 -22.81
N SER A 14 -19.10 7.07 -22.18
CA SER A 14 -19.81 6.87 -20.91
C SER A 14 -19.31 7.87 -19.85
N PRO A 15 -20.09 8.17 -18.79
CA PRO A 15 -19.68 9.12 -17.76
C PRO A 15 -18.31 8.81 -17.11
N ASP A 16 -17.98 7.53 -16.93
CA ASP A 16 -16.68 7.11 -16.40
C ASP A 16 -15.56 7.31 -17.44
N GLU A 17 -15.78 6.93 -18.70
CA GLU A 17 -14.80 7.14 -19.78
C GLU A 17 -14.55 8.63 -20.07
N ALA A 18 -15.60 9.47 -19.99
CA ALA A 18 -15.49 10.92 -20.15
C ALA A 18 -14.68 11.54 -19.00
N ARG A 19 -14.86 11.05 -17.77
CA ARG A 19 -14.08 11.46 -16.60
C ARG A 19 -12.61 11.05 -16.78
N ASP A 20 -12.35 9.80 -17.14
CA ASP A 20 -10.99 9.28 -17.28
C ASP A 20 -10.24 10.00 -18.41
N ALA A 21 -10.89 10.23 -19.56
CA ALA A 21 -10.30 10.99 -20.65
C ALA A 21 -10.09 12.48 -20.30
N TYR A 22 -10.98 13.10 -19.51
CA TYR A 22 -10.80 14.47 -19.04
C TYR A 22 -9.60 14.59 -18.10
N ILE A 23 -9.42 13.60 -17.22
CA ILE A 23 -8.30 13.56 -16.28
C ILE A 23 -7.00 13.24 -17.02
N ALA A 24 -6.98 12.30 -17.96
CA ALA A 24 -5.81 12.01 -18.79
C ALA A 24 -5.33 13.25 -19.57
N ALA A 25 -6.26 13.99 -20.20
CA ALA A 25 -5.94 15.25 -20.89
C ALA A 25 -5.44 16.35 -19.94
N ARG A 26 -5.77 16.28 -18.65
CA ARG A 26 -5.23 17.18 -17.63
C ARG A 26 -3.86 16.71 -17.13
N ALA A 27 -3.65 15.41 -16.95
CA ALA A 27 -2.36 14.80 -16.61
C ALA A 27 -1.27 15.14 -17.63
N ASP A 28 -1.55 15.05 -18.94
CA ASP A 28 -0.57 15.39 -19.98
C ASP A 28 -0.14 16.86 -19.91
N ARG A 29 -1.07 17.78 -19.61
CA ARG A 29 -0.74 19.20 -19.38
C ARG A 29 0.11 19.38 -18.13
N VAL A 30 -0.21 18.70 -17.04
CA VAL A 30 0.58 18.75 -15.80
C VAL A 30 1.99 18.18 -16.05
N ALA A 31 2.12 17.14 -16.86
CA ALA A 31 3.41 16.55 -17.21
C ALA A 31 4.32 17.52 -17.97
N THR A 32 3.78 18.45 -18.77
CA THR A 32 4.61 19.43 -19.49
C THR A 32 5.43 20.34 -18.59
N TYR A 33 4.98 20.58 -17.35
CA TYR A 33 5.74 21.42 -16.41
C TYR A 33 7.02 20.73 -15.96
N PHE A 34 6.95 19.43 -15.69
CA PHE A 34 8.12 18.65 -15.25
C PHE A 34 9.07 18.29 -16.39
N THR A 35 8.57 18.12 -17.62
CA THR A 35 9.41 17.81 -18.78
C THR A 35 10.22 19.02 -19.28
N SER A 36 10.01 20.21 -18.69
CA SER A 36 10.95 21.34 -18.83
C SER A 36 12.30 21.05 -18.16
N ASN A 37 12.31 20.19 -17.13
CA ASN A 37 13.52 19.65 -16.55
C ASN A 37 14.06 18.52 -17.46
N PRO A 38 15.25 18.68 -18.07
CA PRO A 38 15.80 17.71 -19.01
C PRO A 38 16.13 16.35 -18.35
N ARG A 39 16.15 16.28 -17.01
CA ARG A 39 16.32 15.02 -16.28
C ARG A 39 15.06 14.18 -16.21
N LEU A 40 13.89 14.72 -16.56
CA LEU A 40 12.60 14.05 -16.37
C LEU A 40 11.94 13.75 -17.71
N LYS A 41 11.76 12.46 -17.99
CA LYS A 41 11.02 11.96 -19.15
C LYS A 41 9.70 11.37 -18.72
N TYR A 42 8.60 11.96 -19.17
CA TYR A 42 7.25 11.48 -18.88
C TYR A 42 7.00 10.11 -19.51
N LEU A 43 6.47 9.17 -18.71
CA LEU A 43 6.14 7.81 -19.14
C LEU A 43 4.63 7.52 -19.14
N GLY A 44 3.81 8.29 -18.42
CA GLY A 44 2.36 8.10 -18.37
C GLY A 44 1.76 8.39 -16.99
N VAL A 45 0.50 7.98 -16.80
CA VAL A 45 -0.23 8.15 -15.53
C VAL A 45 -0.21 6.84 -14.74
N THR A 46 0.07 6.89 -13.44
CA THR A 46 0.05 5.71 -12.54
C THR A 46 -1.17 5.65 -11.64
N GLY A 47 -1.82 6.79 -11.41
CA GLY A 47 -3.00 6.88 -10.55
C GLY A 47 -3.79 8.15 -10.82
N ILE A 48 -5.10 8.03 -10.75
CA ILE A 48 -6.05 9.12 -10.95
C ILE A 48 -6.90 9.25 -9.70
N GLY A 49 -6.76 10.37 -8.99
CA GLY A 49 -7.56 10.70 -7.82
C GLY A 49 -8.70 11.66 -8.17
N ARG A 50 -9.64 11.82 -7.24
CA ARG A 50 -10.78 12.77 -7.36
C ARG A 50 -10.34 14.24 -7.41
N HIS A 51 -9.19 14.53 -6.78
CA HIS A 51 -8.70 15.89 -6.49
C HIS A 51 -7.24 16.12 -6.98
N GLY A 52 -6.68 15.16 -7.72
CA GLY A 52 -5.27 15.15 -8.12
C GLY A 52 -4.91 13.91 -8.94
N GLY A 53 -3.61 13.69 -9.16
CA GLY A 53 -3.14 12.52 -9.88
C GLY A 53 -1.69 12.17 -9.57
N ALA A 54 -1.26 11.03 -10.11
CA ALA A 54 0.10 10.51 -10.00
C ALA A 54 0.66 10.23 -11.40
N LEU A 55 1.78 10.85 -11.71
CA LEU A 55 2.47 10.77 -13.00
C LEU A 55 3.74 9.93 -12.87
N LEU A 56 4.00 9.08 -13.85
CA LEU A 56 5.25 8.32 -13.96
C LEU A 56 6.27 9.10 -14.76
N PHE A 57 7.46 9.23 -14.21
CA PHE A 57 8.62 9.75 -14.91
C PHE A 57 9.78 8.76 -14.86
N GLN A 58 10.59 8.80 -15.89
CA GLN A 58 11.96 8.30 -15.88
C GLN A 58 12.87 9.47 -15.55
N GLU A 59 13.70 9.31 -14.51
CA GLU A 59 14.79 10.20 -14.21
C GLU A 59 16.06 9.74 -14.93
N GLN A 60 16.77 10.69 -15.54
CA GLN A 60 18.02 10.49 -16.24
C GLN A 60 19.12 11.42 -15.74
N ASP A 61 20.38 11.03 -15.95
CA ASP A 61 21.55 11.83 -15.61
C ASP A 61 21.86 12.89 -16.68
N THR A 62 23.00 13.58 -16.55
CA THR A 62 23.42 14.62 -17.52
C THR A 62 23.83 14.06 -18.89
N ASN A 63 23.99 12.74 -19.02
CA ASN A 63 24.34 12.04 -20.25
C ASN A 63 23.14 11.29 -20.87
N ASP A 64 21.92 11.61 -20.42
CA ASP A 64 20.68 10.90 -20.78
C ASP A 64 20.64 9.41 -20.38
N GLU A 65 21.50 8.98 -19.44
CA GLU A 65 21.47 7.62 -18.91
C GLU A 65 20.35 7.44 -17.88
N PHE A 66 19.67 6.29 -17.95
CA PHE A 66 18.59 5.94 -17.02
C PHE A 66 19.12 5.84 -15.58
N LEU A 67 18.53 6.62 -14.67
CA LEU A 67 18.81 6.52 -13.22
C LEU A 67 17.75 5.69 -12.50
N ARG A 68 16.49 6.08 -12.62
CA ARG A 68 15.36 5.41 -11.94
C ARG A 68 14.02 5.85 -12.52
N LYS A 69 12.94 5.17 -12.10
CA LYS A 69 11.57 5.66 -12.25
C LYS A 69 11.14 6.39 -10.98
N ILE A 70 10.37 7.46 -11.12
CA ILE A 70 9.80 8.23 -10.03
C ILE A 70 8.32 8.47 -10.27
N VAL A 71 7.54 8.56 -9.20
CA VAL A 71 6.15 8.96 -9.25
C VAL A 71 6.04 10.39 -8.74
N ILE A 72 5.41 11.28 -9.51
CA ILE A 72 5.12 12.63 -9.05
C ILE A 72 3.61 12.76 -8.84
N LYS A 73 3.23 12.97 -7.58
CA LYS A 73 1.87 13.31 -7.17
C LYS A 73 1.66 14.82 -7.28
N TYR A 74 0.48 15.21 -7.73
CA TYR A 74 0.08 16.61 -7.87
C TYR A 74 -1.36 16.81 -7.44
N SER A 75 -1.65 18.01 -6.92
CA SER A 75 -2.98 18.46 -6.54
C SER A 75 -3.63 19.32 -7.63
N LEU A 76 -4.97 19.31 -7.68
CA LEU A 76 -5.79 20.16 -8.55
C LEU A 76 -6.74 21.10 -7.80
N ASP A 77 -6.89 20.96 -6.48
CA ASP A 77 -7.73 21.79 -5.61
C ASP A 77 -7.18 21.94 -4.19
N GLU A 78 -7.72 22.89 -3.42
CA GLU A 78 -7.17 23.28 -2.11
C GLU A 78 -7.17 22.14 -1.10
N THR A 79 -8.20 21.28 -1.10
CA THR A 79 -8.25 20.12 -0.20
C THR A 79 -7.14 19.13 -0.50
N ALA A 80 -6.88 18.86 -1.78
CA ALA A 80 -5.75 18.02 -2.16
C ALA A 80 -4.38 18.69 -1.94
N ASP A 81 -4.32 20.02 -1.85
CA ASP A 81 -3.07 20.70 -1.48
C ASP A 81 -2.70 20.38 -0.02
N GLU A 82 -3.67 20.45 0.90
CA GLU A 82 -3.47 20.12 2.32
C GLU A 82 -3.07 18.66 2.52
N ASP A 83 -3.79 17.72 1.90
CA ASP A 83 -3.47 16.28 1.98
C ASP A 83 -2.05 16.02 1.44
N LEU A 84 -1.66 16.63 0.32
CA LEU A 84 -0.35 16.38 -0.30
C LEU A 84 0.81 16.97 0.50
N GLN A 85 0.61 18.14 1.11
CA GLN A 85 1.57 18.75 2.03
C GLN A 85 1.73 17.90 3.30
N ASN A 86 0.61 17.43 3.85
CA ASN A 86 0.61 16.56 5.02
C ASN A 86 1.33 15.23 4.72
N GLU A 87 1.06 14.63 3.56
CA GLU A 87 1.78 13.43 3.10
C GLU A 87 3.29 13.67 3.03
N ALA A 88 3.72 14.80 2.46
CA ALA A 88 5.14 15.14 2.36
C ALA A 88 5.80 15.23 3.76
N VAL A 89 5.16 15.89 4.71
CA VAL A 89 5.67 16.03 6.10
C VAL A 89 5.87 14.66 6.75
N TRP A 90 4.91 13.76 6.63
CA TRP A 90 5.02 12.44 7.26
C TRP A 90 6.03 11.53 6.56
N LEU A 91 6.08 11.56 5.22
CA LEU A 91 7.07 10.78 4.48
C LEU A 91 8.50 11.29 4.68
N GLU A 92 8.71 12.57 4.98
CA GLU A 92 10.01 13.06 5.43
C GLU A 92 10.43 12.47 6.78
N GLN A 93 9.49 12.33 7.73
CA GLN A 93 9.78 11.70 9.03
C GLN A 93 10.00 10.19 8.91
N LEU A 94 9.27 9.54 7.99
CA LEU A 94 9.34 8.11 7.74
C LEU A 94 10.44 7.72 6.75
N ARG A 95 11.18 8.69 6.19
CA ARG A 95 12.29 8.43 5.28
C ARG A 95 13.27 7.45 5.91
N GLY A 96 13.65 6.42 5.14
CA GLY A 96 14.52 5.34 5.56
C GLY A 96 13.80 4.07 6.03
N ALA A 97 12.46 4.05 6.10
CA ALA A 97 11.68 2.86 6.47
C ALA A 97 11.45 1.93 5.25
N GLU A 98 11.90 0.67 5.32
CA GLU A 98 11.80 -0.34 4.25
C GLU A 98 10.37 -0.58 3.73
N HIS A 99 9.36 -0.52 4.61
CA HIS A 99 7.97 -0.85 4.29
C HIS A 99 7.07 0.39 4.09
N ILE A 100 7.65 1.60 4.04
CA ILE A 100 6.97 2.84 3.73
C ILE A 100 7.55 3.41 2.44
N ALA A 101 6.72 4.01 1.58
CA ALA A 101 7.22 4.61 0.35
C ALA A 101 8.19 5.76 0.62
N GLN A 102 9.29 5.79 -0.13
CA GLN A 102 10.34 6.78 0.02
C GLN A 102 10.03 8.06 -0.75
N ILE A 103 10.11 9.20 -0.03
CA ILE A 103 10.11 10.52 -0.64
C ILE A 103 11.43 10.79 -1.36
N ILE A 104 11.34 11.29 -2.58
CA ILE A 104 12.48 11.71 -3.39
C ILE A 104 12.59 13.23 -3.33
N PRO A 105 13.75 13.78 -2.95
CA PRO A 105 14.00 15.21 -3.07
C PRO A 105 13.93 15.63 -4.55
N LEU A 106 12.96 16.48 -4.88
CA LEU A 106 12.87 17.15 -6.17
C LEU A 106 13.04 18.65 -5.94
N ALA A 107 13.93 19.31 -6.69
CA ALA A 107 14.25 20.73 -6.49
C ALA A 107 13.08 21.69 -6.81
N GLU A 108 12.00 21.19 -7.43
CA GLU A 108 10.83 21.96 -7.86
C GLU A 108 9.57 21.40 -7.18
N ALA A 109 9.24 21.91 -5.98
CA ALA A 109 8.15 21.37 -5.16
C ALA A 109 6.75 21.92 -5.49
N GLU A 110 6.63 22.85 -6.46
CA GLU A 110 5.37 23.53 -6.77
C GLU A 110 5.15 23.73 -8.28
N LEU A 111 3.91 23.53 -8.74
CA LEU A 111 3.49 23.77 -10.14
C LEU A 111 2.50 24.91 -10.25
N ASP A 112 2.72 25.84 -11.19
CA ASP A 112 1.68 26.80 -11.59
C ASP A 112 0.71 26.16 -12.60
N VAL A 113 -0.29 25.44 -12.10
CA VAL A 113 -1.31 24.80 -12.95
C VAL A 113 -2.21 25.92 -13.49
N SER A 114 -2.14 26.14 -14.81
CA SER A 114 -2.75 27.23 -15.60
C SER A 114 -3.99 27.88 -14.94
N GLY A 115 -3.78 29.02 -14.26
CA GLY A 115 -4.85 29.87 -13.72
C GLY A 115 -5.32 29.56 -12.30
N THR A 116 -4.74 28.55 -11.62
CA THR A 116 -5.06 28.23 -10.21
C THR A 116 -3.94 28.57 -9.22
N GLY A 117 -2.82 29.14 -9.69
CA GLY A 117 -1.64 29.43 -8.88
C GLY A 117 -0.74 28.22 -8.67
N LYS A 118 0.33 28.42 -7.90
CA LYS A 118 1.28 27.38 -7.51
C LYS A 118 0.62 26.38 -6.56
N ARG A 119 0.70 25.09 -6.91
CA ARG A 119 0.17 23.96 -6.13
C ARG A 119 1.28 23.00 -5.75
N PRO A 120 1.20 22.35 -4.58
CA PRO A 120 2.22 21.42 -4.10
C PRO A 120 2.35 20.20 -5.01
N THR A 121 3.55 19.63 -5.01
CA THR A 121 3.87 18.36 -5.65
C THR A 121 4.75 17.53 -4.75
N LEU A 122 4.70 16.21 -4.93
CA LEU A 122 5.45 15.26 -4.12
C LEU A 122 6.03 14.19 -5.04
N ALA A 123 7.36 14.05 -5.03
CA ALA A 123 8.05 13.00 -5.76
C ALA A 123 8.32 11.81 -4.83
N LEU A 124 7.99 10.61 -5.30
CA LEU A 124 8.12 9.35 -4.59
C LEU A 124 8.87 8.34 -5.44
N GLU A 125 9.45 7.33 -4.79
CA GLU A 125 9.93 6.15 -5.48
C GLU A 125 8.82 5.46 -6.29
N PHE A 126 9.21 4.81 -7.38
CA PHE A 126 8.29 3.98 -8.15
C PHE A 126 8.27 2.55 -7.60
N ILE A 127 7.08 2.07 -7.26
CA ILE A 127 6.86 0.72 -6.75
C ILE A 127 6.26 -0.15 -7.88
N PRO A 128 6.96 -1.21 -8.34
CA PRO A 128 6.79 -1.73 -9.70
C PRO A 128 5.57 -2.62 -9.97
N TYR A 129 4.97 -3.27 -8.98
CA TYR A 129 3.96 -4.33 -9.22
C TYR A 129 2.53 -3.96 -8.84
N GLY A 130 2.26 -2.65 -8.76
CA GLY A 130 0.94 -2.11 -8.48
C GLY A 130 0.49 -2.31 -7.03
N SER A 131 -0.82 -2.18 -6.81
CA SER A 131 -1.43 -2.29 -5.48
C SER A 131 -1.96 -3.69 -5.18
N PHE A 132 -2.12 -4.00 -3.90
CA PHE A 132 -2.72 -5.25 -3.45
C PHE A 132 -4.17 -5.36 -3.91
N HIS A 133 -4.90 -4.25 -4.01
CA HIS A 133 -6.25 -4.25 -4.59
C HIS A 133 -6.26 -4.79 -6.02
N ALA A 134 -5.34 -4.34 -6.87
CA ALA A 134 -5.22 -4.86 -8.24
C ALA A 134 -4.88 -6.35 -8.24
N PHE A 135 -3.98 -6.78 -7.35
CA PHE A 135 -3.68 -8.21 -7.16
C PHE A 135 -4.92 -9.03 -6.75
N GLN A 136 -5.71 -8.55 -5.80
CA GLN A 136 -6.94 -9.23 -5.36
C GLN A 136 -7.93 -9.42 -6.51
N LEU A 137 -8.10 -8.40 -7.37
CA LEU A 137 -8.93 -8.51 -8.58
C LEU A 137 -8.41 -9.58 -9.54
N ARG A 138 -7.08 -9.71 -9.68
CA ARG A 138 -6.45 -10.76 -10.50
C ARG A 138 -6.70 -12.16 -9.93
N LEU A 139 -6.57 -12.34 -8.61
CA LEU A 139 -6.89 -13.61 -7.94
C LEU A 139 -8.35 -14.01 -8.16
N ALA A 140 -9.28 -13.06 -7.93
CA ALA A 140 -10.70 -13.29 -8.12
C ALA A 140 -11.03 -13.70 -9.57
N LYS A 141 -10.43 -13.02 -10.56
CA LYS A 141 -10.58 -13.37 -11.99
C LYS A 141 -10.04 -14.76 -12.31
N ALA A 142 -8.99 -15.19 -11.63
CA ALA A 142 -8.39 -16.52 -11.80
C ALA A 142 -9.10 -17.62 -10.98
N GLY A 143 -10.13 -17.29 -10.20
CA GLY A 143 -10.81 -18.26 -9.33
C GLY A 143 -9.92 -18.75 -8.18
N ILE A 144 -8.95 -17.94 -7.75
CA ILE A 144 -8.10 -18.26 -6.59
C ILE A 144 -8.80 -17.75 -5.33
N HIS A 145 -9.23 -18.70 -4.50
CA HIS A 145 -10.03 -18.45 -3.30
C HIS A 145 -9.25 -18.60 -1.98
N SER A 146 -7.97 -18.96 -2.04
CA SER A 146 -7.12 -19.09 -0.86
C SER A 146 -5.69 -18.69 -1.17
N LEU A 147 -5.00 -18.21 -0.15
CA LEU A 147 -3.57 -17.90 -0.18
C LEU A 147 -2.82 -18.82 0.79
N PRO A 148 -1.58 -19.21 0.47
CA PRO A 148 -0.76 -20.01 1.39
C PRO A 148 -0.52 -19.28 2.71
N ASN A 149 -0.63 -19.97 3.84
CA ASN A 149 -0.44 -19.39 5.17
C ASN A 149 0.98 -18.85 5.35
N ARG A 150 2.00 -19.54 4.81
CA ARG A 150 3.39 -19.02 4.83
C ARG A 150 3.54 -17.68 4.11
N PHE A 151 2.71 -17.43 3.09
CA PHE A 151 2.65 -16.16 2.38
C PHE A 151 1.88 -15.11 3.19
N LEU A 152 0.74 -15.48 3.78
CA LEU A 152 -0.06 -14.62 4.64
C LEU A 152 0.71 -14.12 5.88
N TRP A 153 1.48 -14.99 6.54
CA TRP A 153 2.33 -14.58 7.67
C TRP A 153 3.37 -13.51 7.28
N ARG A 154 3.91 -13.56 6.06
CA ARG A 154 4.88 -12.57 5.57
C ARG A 154 4.22 -11.23 5.23
N ILE A 155 3.01 -11.28 4.68
CA ILE A 155 2.20 -10.08 4.50
C ILE A 155 1.92 -9.44 5.86
N LEU A 156 1.46 -10.21 6.86
CA LEU A 156 1.19 -9.68 8.20
C LEU A 156 2.45 -9.11 8.86
N LEU A 157 3.62 -9.72 8.64
CA LEU A 157 4.90 -9.18 9.09
C LEU A 157 5.21 -7.82 8.44
N CYS A 158 5.04 -7.67 7.12
CA CYS A 158 5.20 -6.37 6.44
C CYS A 158 4.27 -5.32 7.02
N LEU A 159 2.99 -5.65 7.21
CA LEU A 159 2.01 -4.75 7.83
C LEU A 159 2.42 -4.36 9.25
N THR A 160 2.96 -5.30 10.03
CA THR A 160 3.49 -5.03 11.38
C THR A 160 4.70 -4.10 11.32
N ARG A 161 5.62 -4.31 10.37
CA ARG A 161 6.77 -3.43 10.14
C ARG A 161 6.35 -1.99 9.80
N GLN A 162 5.23 -1.80 9.10
CA GLN A 162 4.65 -0.47 8.85
C GLN A 162 4.18 0.20 10.15
N VAL A 163 3.57 -0.55 11.07
CA VAL A 163 3.21 -0.02 12.41
C VAL A 163 4.47 0.37 13.19
N ILE A 164 5.52 -0.45 13.11
CA ILE A 164 6.82 -0.13 13.73
C ILE A 164 7.43 1.12 13.09
N ALA A 165 7.30 1.32 11.77
CA ALA A 165 7.78 2.55 11.11
C ALA A 165 7.12 3.80 11.69
N MET A 166 5.79 3.74 11.88
CA MET A 166 5.02 4.87 12.44
C MET A 166 5.31 5.09 13.92
N ALA A 167 5.54 4.01 14.69
CA ALA A 167 5.89 4.07 16.11
C ALA A 167 7.35 4.48 16.35
N TYR A 168 8.27 4.11 15.48
CA TYR A 168 9.70 4.41 15.60
C TYR A 168 10.26 4.95 14.28
N PRO A 169 9.82 6.15 13.83
CA PRO A 169 10.24 6.71 12.55
C PRO A 169 11.76 6.80 12.45
N PRO A 170 12.38 6.35 11.34
CA PRO A 170 13.83 6.42 11.20
C PRO A 170 14.35 7.87 11.12
N ARG A 171 13.54 8.79 10.57
CA ARG A 171 13.90 10.20 10.33
C ARG A 171 15.19 10.34 9.51
N GLY A 172 15.33 9.48 8.50
CA GLY A 172 16.54 9.39 7.71
C GLY A 172 16.80 10.63 6.85
N GLY A 173 18.08 10.93 6.64
CA GLY A 173 18.52 11.93 5.67
C GLY A 173 18.24 11.52 4.21
N PRO A 174 18.25 12.46 3.24
CA PRO A 174 18.00 12.16 1.82
C PRO A 174 18.93 11.12 1.17
N LEU A 175 20.11 10.92 1.74
CA LEU A 175 21.14 10.00 1.25
C LEU A 175 21.40 8.84 2.22
N GLU A 176 20.64 8.77 3.32
CA GLU A 176 20.79 7.69 4.29
C GLU A 176 20.15 6.40 3.75
N PRO A 177 20.73 5.23 4.09
CA PRO A 177 20.22 3.96 3.61
C PRO A 177 18.84 3.67 4.19
N ILE A 178 18.03 2.99 3.40
CA ILE A 178 16.79 2.37 3.87
C ILE A 178 17.17 1.24 4.83
N THR A 179 16.47 1.15 5.95
CA THR A 179 16.69 0.14 6.98
C THR A 179 15.37 -0.50 7.40
N ARG A 180 15.45 -1.78 7.77
CA ARG A 180 14.29 -2.52 8.28
C ARG A 180 13.89 -2.00 9.65
N GLU A 181 12.59 -1.85 9.84
CA GLU A 181 11.98 -1.31 11.03
C GLU A 181 12.14 -2.26 12.21
N ARG A 182 12.55 -1.70 13.35
CA ARG A 182 12.73 -2.42 14.62
C ARG A 182 12.10 -1.61 15.74
N ILE A 183 11.47 -2.32 16.66
CA ILE A 183 11.08 -1.74 17.95
C ILE A 183 12.36 -1.30 18.65
N LYS A 184 12.35 -0.09 19.20
CA LYS A 184 13.48 0.49 19.91
C LYS A 184 13.14 0.55 21.41
N PRO A 185 13.60 -0.41 22.23
CA PRO A 185 13.17 -0.52 23.63
C PRO A 185 13.49 0.70 24.50
N ASP A 186 14.49 1.48 24.10
CA ASP A 186 14.97 2.66 24.83
C ASP A 186 14.36 3.98 24.30
N GLU A 187 13.46 3.92 23.30
CA GLU A 187 12.76 5.08 22.76
C GLU A 187 11.25 4.95 23.02
N GLU A 188 10.60 6.06 23.37
CA GLU A 188 9.14 6.10 23.45
C GLU A 188 8.53 6.07 22.04
N PRO A 189 7.44 5.31 21.82
CA PRO A 189 6.81 5.25 20.52
C PRO A 189 6.16 6.59 20.14
N TYR A 190 6.28 6.94 18.87
CA TYR A 190 5.64 8.08 18.24
C TYR A 190 4.18 7.76 17.90
N ALA A 191 3.28 8.72 18.12
CA ALA A 191 1.83 8.51 18.01
C ALA A 191 1.28 8.72 16.59
N LEU A 192 2.06 8.43 15.54
CA LEU A 192 1.64 8.64 14.15
C LEU A 192 0.65 7.56 13.70
N THR A 193 -0.45 7.97 13.08
CA THR A 193 -1.42 7.10 12.39
C THR A 193 -1.52 7.49 10.92
N GLN A 194 -1.83 6.53 10.06
CA GLN A 194 -1.96 6.78 8.61
C GLN A 194 -3.41 7.14 8.19
N ASN A 195 -4.42 6.67 8.92
CA ASN A 195 -5.85 7.02 8.77
C ASN A 195 -6.51 6.81 7.39
N SER A 196 -5.90 6.03 6.49
CA SER A 196 -6.43 5.71 5.16
C SER A 196 -6.10 4.26 4.76
N SER A 197 -6.47 3.33 5.64
CA SER A 197 -6.08 1.92 5.54
C SER A 197 -7.00 1.15 4.60
N HIS A 198 -6.52 0.91 3.39
CA HIS A 198 -7.20 0.10 2.38
C HIS A 198 -6.20 -0.50 1.38
N LEU A 199 -6.60 -1.57 0.68
CA LEU A 199 -5.70 -2.36 -0.16
C LEU A 199 -5.14 -1.61 -1.39
N ALA A 200 -5.73 -0.48 -1.79
CA ALA A 200 -5.14 0.37 -2.82
C ALA A 200 -3.91 1.15 -2.33
N ASN A 201 -3.74 1.29 -1.01
CA ASN A 201 -2.60 1.97 -0.37
C ASN A 201 -1.49 0.99 0.06
N LEU A 202 -1.65 -0.30 -0.25
CA LEU A 202 -0.63 -1.31 -0.05
C LEU A 202 -0.02 -1.68 -1.41
N MET A 203 1.17 -1.19 -1.69
CA MET A 203 1.88 -1.42 -2.94
C MET A 203 2.80 -2.63 -2.85
N VAL A 204 3.15 -3.21 -4.00
CA VAL A 204 3.95 -4.43 -4.08
C VAL A 204 5.32 -4.11 -4.67
N GLY A 205 6.34 -4.28 -3.83
CA GLY A 205 7.75 -4.05 -4.15
C GLY A 205 8.44 -5.29 -4.70
N GLU A 206 9.78 -5.23 -4.72
CA GLU A 206 10.62 -6.28 -5.30
C GLU A 206 10.87 -7.45 -4.36
N LEU A 207 11.37 -8.55 -4.94
CA LEU A 207 11.98 -9.63 -4.18
C LEU A 207 13.44 -9.27 -3.85
N THR A 208 13.83 -9.44 -2.60
CA THR A 208 15.20 -9.18 -2.15
C THR A 208 15.97 -10.50 -2.05
N LYS A 209 16.75 -10.83 -3.07
CA LYS A 209 17.48 -12.11 -3.13
C LYS A 209 18.34 -12.33 -1.88
N GLY A 210 18.11 -13.45 -1.20
CA GLY A 210 18.84 -13.85 -0.01
C GLY A 210 18.31 -13.25 1.30
N ASP A 211 17.31 -12.37 1.24
CA ASP A 211 16.62 -11.88 2.43
C ASP A 211 15.65 -12.93 3.00
N ALA A 212 15.52 -12.98 4.33
CA ALA A 212 14.70 -13.98 5.01
C ALA A 212 13.19 -13.68 4.95
N GLU A 213 12.82 -12.39 4.91
CA GLU A 213 11.43 -11.92 4.85
C GLU A 213 10.98 -11.82 3.39
N HIS A 214 11.80 -11.17 2.56
CA HIS A 214 11.45 -10.77 1.19
C HIS A 214 12.16 -11.56 0.08
N GLY A 215 12.90 -12.62 0.42
CA GLY A 215 13.60 -13.44 -0.57
C GLY A 215 12.70 -14.29 -1.46
N PHE A 216 11.44 -14.49 -1.06
CA PHE A 216 10.46 -15.27 -1.82
C PHE A 216 9.03 -14.74 -1.80
N THR A 217 8.80 -13.68 -1.03
CA THR A 217 7.56 -12.89 -0.97
C THR A 217 7.97 -11.45 -1.23
N PRO A 218 7.33 -10.69 -2.13
CA PRO A 218 7.72 -9.31 -2.34
C PRO A 218 7.49 -8.48 -1.07
N SER A 219 8.23 -7.39 -0.93
CA SER A 219 7.92 -6.41 0.11
C SER A 219 6.55 -5.76 -0.16
N PHE A 220 5.80 -5.48 0.90
CA PHE A 220 4.54 -4.74 0.83
C PHE A 220 4.72 -3.36 1.46
N ILE A 221 4.56 -2.33 0.64
CA ILE A 221 4.94 -0.95 0.95
C ILE A 221 3.69 -0.11 1.13
N LEU A 222 3.56 0.55 2.27
CA LEU A 222 2.46 1.47 2.56
C LEU A 222 2.71 2.84 1.89
N ILE A 223 1.69 3.36 1.23
CA ILE A 223 1.67 4.70 0.63
C ILE A 223 0.55 5.55 1.25
N ASP A 224 0.50 6.82 0.83
CA ASP A 224 -0.62 7.73 1.07
C ASP A 224 -0.81 8.11 2.55
N PHE A 225 0.00 9.05 3.00
CA PHE A 225 -0.09 9.65 4.33
C PHE A 225 -0.85 10.98 4.32
N GLY A 226 -1.69 11.24 3.32
CA GLY A 226 -2.40 12.52 3.24
C GLY A 226 -3.32 12.79 4.43
N ARG A 227 -3.83 11.72 5.05
CA ARG A 227 -4.65 11.77 6.27
C ARG A 227 -3.89 11.48 7.55
N GLY A 228 -2.56 11.39 7.46
CA GLY A 228 -1.72 11.06 8.59
C GLY A 228 -1.88 12.08 9.72
N GLU A 229 -1.90 11.62 10.96
CA GLU A 229 -2.09 12.46 12.13
C GLU A 229 -1.28 11.93 13.31
N VAL A 230 -0.86 12.83 14.20
CA VAL A 230 -0.27 12.46 15.49
C VAL A 230 -1.39 12.47 16.53
N GLU A 231 -1.76 11.29 17.03
CA GLU A 231 -2.71 11.17 18.12
C GLU A 231 -2.14 11.74 19.42
N SER A 232 -3.01 12.24 20.30
CA SER A 232 -2.59 12.76 21.60
C SER A 232 -2.17 11.66 22.59
N ASP A 233 -2.56 10.42 22.33
CA ASP A 233 -2.29 9.24 23.14
C ASP A 233 -1.58 8.18 22.28
N VAL A 234 -0.36 7.84 22.67
CA VAL A 234 0.50 6.86 21.98
C VAL A 234 -0.15 5.48 21.94
N SER A 235 -0.77 5.04 23.03
CA SER A 235 -1.46 3.74 23.09
C SER A 235 -2.62 3.72 22.09
N ARG A 236 -3.34 4.83 21.98
CA ARG A 236 -4.41 4.98 20.99
C ARG A 236 -3.90 4.94 19.55
N ALA A 237 -2.77 5.57 19.25
CA ALA A 237 -2.16 5.48 17.93
C ALA A 237 -1.78 4.04 17.57
N LEU A 238 -1.05 3.35 18.46
CA LEU A 238 -0.61 1.97 18.27
C LEU A 238 -1.78 1.04 18.02
N GLU A 239 -2.80 1.11 18.86
CA GLU A 239 -3.97 0.26 18.72
C GLU A 239 -4.81 0.57 17.48
N SER A 240 -4.85 1.83 17.05
CA SER A 240 -5.55 2.24 15.81
C SER A 240 -4.80 1.70 14.59
N ASN A 241 -3.47 1.75 14.61
CA ASN A 241 -2.63 1.16 13.57
C ASN A 241 -2.73 -0.38 13.54
N ILE A 242 -2.71 -1.05 14.71
CA ILE A 242 -2.90 -2.50 14.83
C ILE A 242 -4.29 -2.91 14.29
N TRP A 243 -5.32 -2.15 14.64
CA TRP A 243 -6.66 -2.38 14.10
C TRP A 243 -6.71 -2.19 12.58
N ALA A 244 -6.08 -1.14 12.07
CA ALA A 244 -6.02 -0.85 10.64
C ALA A 244 -5.36 -1.98 9.84
N ILE A 245 -4.23 -2.49 10.32
CA ILE A 245 -3.58 -3.63 9.66
C ILE A 245 -4.37 -4.93 9.82
N GLY A 246 -5.11 -5.11 10.92
CA GLY A 246 -6.04 -6.23 11.09
C GLY A 246 -7.13 -6.22 10.03
N TYR A 247 -7.69 -5.03 9.74
CA TYR A 247 -8.71 -4.87 8.69
C TYR A 247 -8.14 -5.17 7.31
N MET A 248 -6.97 -4.60 6.97
CA MET A 248 -6.31 -4.89 5.69
C MET A 248 -5.98 -6.38 5.58
N PHE A 249 -5.44 -6.99 6.63
CA PHE A 249 -5.08 -8.40 6.63
C PHE A 249 -6.30 -9.32 6.46
N MET A 250 -7.43 -9.01 7.09
CA MET A 250 -8.67 -9.75 6.89
C MET A 250 -9.12 -9.70 5.42
N CYS A 251 -9.07 -8.52 4.78
CA CYS A 251 -9.38 -8.38 3.36
C CYS A 251 -8.44 -9.21 2.46
N ILE A 252 -7.20 -9.40 2.89
CA ILE A 252 -6.16 -10.15 2.17
C ILE A 252 -6.33 -11.66 2.35
N ALA A 253 -6.59 -12.12 3.57
CA ALA A 253 -6.66 -13.53 3.94
C ALA A 253 -7.89 -14.25 3.35
N ALA A 254 -8.93 -13.50 3.00
CA ALA A 254 -10.14 -13.99 2.36
C ALA A 254 -10.37 -13.32 0.99
N PRO A 255 -9.54 -13.64 -0.02
CA PRO A 255 -9.59 -12.96 -1.33
C PRO A 255 -10.88 -13.24 -2.11
N ASP A 256 -11.63 -14.27 -1.72
CA ASP A 256 -12.91 -14.66 -2.32
C ASP A 256 -14.12 -13.89 -1.76
N LEU A 257 -13.95 -13.19 -0.64
CA LEU A 257 -14.99 -12.33 -0.08
C LEU A 257 -14.93 -10.95 -0.74
N PRO A 258 -16.05 -10.47 -1.36
CA PRO A 258 -16.07 -9.15 -1.95
C PRO A 258 -15.75 -8.07 -0.92
N TYR A 259 -14.86 -7.14 -1.27
CA TYR A 259 -14.47 -6.03 -0.39
C TYR A 259 -15.68 -5.25 0.17
N LYS A 260 -16.74 -5.09 -0.63
CA LYS A 260 -17.99 -4.44 -0.19
C LYS A 260 -18.70 -5.20 0.92
N GLU A 261 -18.67 -6.53 0.90
CA GLU A 261 -19.28 -7.37 1.94
C GLU A 261 -18.49 -7.30 3.23
N ILE A 262 -17.16 -7.29 3.14
CA ILE A 262 -16.30 -7.13 4.32
C ILE A 262 -16.48 -5.73 4.94
N GLY A 263 -16.56 -4.69 4.12
CA GLY A 263 -16.58 -3.30 4.59
C GLY A 263 -17.94 -2.80 5.09
N GLN A 264 -19.06 -3.39 4.65
CA GLN A 264 -20.39 -2.92 5.01
C GLN A 264 -20.72 -3.26 6.48
N GLY A 265 -20.97 -2.24 7.31
CA GLY A 265 -21.31 -2.45 8.72
C GLY A 265 -20.13 -2.96 9.57
N PHE A 266 -18.91 -2.93 9.02
CA PHE A 266 -17.73 -3.55 9.62
C PHE A 266 -17.43 -3.03 11.04
N ARG A 267 -17.57 -1.72 11.24
CA ARG A 267 -17.27 -1.09 12.55
C ARG A 267 -18.33 -1.44 13.59
N GLU A 268 -19.53 -1.79 13.16
CA GLU A 268 -20.64 -2.21 14.00
C GLU A 268 -20.62 -3.71 14.33
N ASN A 269 -19.83 -4.52 13.60
CA ASN A 269 -19.74 -5.95 13.84
C ASN A 269 -19.26 -6.28 15.26
N ARG A 270 -19.96 -7.19 15.93
CA ARG A 270 -19.61 -7.70 17.27
C ARG A 270 -19.78 -9.21 17.26
N ASN A 271 -18.76 -9.90 16.80
CA ASN A 271 -18.74 -11.35 16.69
C ASN A 271 -17.95 -11.94 17.86
N GLU A 272 -18.50 -12.94 18.54
CA GLU A 272 -17.73 -13.71 19.52
C GLU A 272 -16.87 -14.74 18.78
N TYR A 273 -15.57 -14.72 19.08
CA TYR A 273 -14.61 -15.66 18.52
C TYR A 273 -13.83 -16.34 19.65
N ILE A 274 -13.83 -17.67 19.65
CA ILE A 274 -13.10 -18.49 20.60
C ILE A 274 -11.68 -18.67 20.05
N LEU A 275 -10.68 -18.24 20.81
CA LEU A 275 -9.28 -18.36 20.44
C LEU A 275 -8.86 -19.83 20.42
N ALA A 276 -8.16 -20.24 19.37
CA ALA A 276 -7.53 -21.56 19.31
C ALA A 276 -6.38 -21.67 20.31
N GLU A 277 -5.65 -20.57 20.52
CA GLU A 277 -4.57 -20.41 21.49
C GLU A 277 -4.95 -19.33 22.52
N PRO A 278 -5.50 -19.70 23.69
CA PRO A 278 -5.81 -18.76 24.75
C PRO A 278 -4.60 -17.96 25.23
N ILE A 279 -4.84 -16.73 25.69
CA ILE A 279 -3.79 -15.79 26.12
C ILE A 279 -4.06 -15.40 27.57
N GLY A 280 -3.31 -16.01 28.48
CA GLY A 280 -3.62 -15.95 29.91
C GLY A 280 -5.01 -16.52 30.16
N GLU A 281 -5.90 -15.69 30.73
CA GLU A 281 -7.30 -16.06 31.00
C GLU A 281 -8.25 -15.74 29.83
N ILE A 282 -7.77 -15.05 28.80
CA ILE A 282 -8.59 -14.67 27.64
C ILE A 282 -8.74 -15.87 26.71
N THR A 283 -9.94 -16.44 26.66
CA THR A 283 -10.31 -17.55 25.75
C THR A 283 -11.22 -17.11 24.60
N THR A 284 -11.91 -15.99 24.76
CA THR A 284 -12.91 -15.49 23.81
C THR A 284 -12.72 -13.99 23.62
N VAL A 285 -12.81 -13.53 22.38
CA VAL A 285 -12.76 -12.11 22.04
C VAL A 285 -14.00 -11.69 21.28
N VAL A 286 -14.53 -10.51 21.61
CA VAL A 286 -15.54 -9.85 20.77
C VAL A 286 -14.79 -9.06 19.70
N THR A 287 -14.93 -9.48 18.45
CA THR A 287 -14.16 -8.97 17.31
C THR A 287 -15.05 -8.39 16.22
N GLN A 288 -14.51 -7.40 15.51
CA GLN A 288 -15.11 -6.87 14.29
C GLN A 288 -14.79 -7.72 13.06
N ALA A 289 -13.87 -8.69 13.17
CA ALA A 289 -13.53 -9.61 12.09
C ALA A 289 -14.79 -10.29 11.54
N HIS A 290 -14.89 -10.35 10.21
CA HIS A 290 -16.04 -10.89 9.52
C HIS A 290 -16.16 -12.41 9.78
N PRO A 291 -17.36 -12.94 10.13
CA PRO A 291 -17.52 -14.36 10.48
C PRO A 291 -17.03 -15.30 9.38
N LEU A 292 -17.38 -15.03 8.12
CA LEU A 292 -16.93 -15.82 6.98
C LEU A 292 -15.40 -15.82 6.78
N SER A 293 -14.67 -14.81 7.29
CA SER A 293 -13.20 -14.83 7.29
C SER A 293 -12.66 -15.75 8.39
N LEU A 294 -13.30 -15.77 9.56
CA LEU A 294 -12.92 -16.63 10.69
C LEU A 294 -13.28 -18.10 10.46
N GLU A 295 -14.31 -18.37 9.66
CA GLU A 295 -14.76 -19.72 9.31
C GLU A 295 -13.90 -20.40 8.22
N LYS A 296 -12.96 -19.68 7.58
CA LYS A 296 -12.09 -20.28 6.55
C LYS A 296 -11.24 -21.39 7.17
N GLU A 297 -11.46 -22.62 6.70
CA GLU A 297 -10.75 -23.82 7.17
C GLU A 297 -9.28 -23.84 6.72
N TYR A 298 -8.97 -23.22 5.57
CA TYR A 298 -7.60 -23.16 5.05
C TYR A 298 -6.69 -22.18 5.81
N LEU A 299 -7.26 -21.29 6.62
CA LEU A 299 -6.50 -20.35 7.42
C LEU A 299 -5.98 -21.02 8.69
N ASP A 300 -4.69 -20.86 8.91
CA ASP A 300 -3.98 -21.23 10.14
C ASP A 300 -4.72 -20.68 11.37
N PRO A 301 -5.06 -21.51 12.37
CA PRO A 301 -5.74 -21.06 13.58
C PRO A 301 -5.03 -19.89 14.27
N SER A 302 -3.69 -19.89 14.35
CA SER A 302 -2.98 -18.78 15.01
C SER A 302 -3.05 -17.48 14.20
N LEU A 303 -3.21 -17.54 12.86
CA LEU A 303 -3.49 -16.35 12.04
C LEU A 303 -4.89 -15.80 12.31
N LYS A 304 -5.88 -16.69 12.48
CA LYS A 304 -7.25 -16.29 12.80
C LYS A 304 -7.34 -15.66 14.18
N ASP A 305 -6.65 -16.23 15.18
CA ASP A 305 -6.54 -15.65 16.52
C ASP A 305 -5.95 -14.24 16.46
N LEU A 306 -4.83 -14.04 15.76
CA LEU A 306 -4.23 -12.70 15.60
C LEU A 306 -5.15 -11.74 14.86
N MET A 307 -5.77 -12.17 13.75
CA MET A 307 -6.71 -11.34 12.98
C MET A 307 -7.89 -10.91 13.84
N ALA A 308 -8.49 -11.84 14.59
CA ALA A 308 -9.60 -11.57 15.50
C ALA A 308 -9.20 -10.59 16.61
N ARG A 309 -8.00 -10.75 17.17
CA ARG A 309 -7.47 -9.88 18.23
C ARG A 309 -7.09 -8.50 17.75
N CYS A 310 -6.43 -8.34 16.59
CA CYS A 310 -6.18 -7.02 16.01
C CYS A 310 -7.49 -6.24 15.82
N LEU A 311 -8.57 -6.94 15.50
CA LEU A 311 -9.92 -6.40 15.31
C LEU A 311 -10.80 -6.48 16.57
N ALA A 312 -10.22 -6.71 17.75
CA ALA A 312 -10.98 -6.78 18.99
C ALA A 312 -11.68 -5.44 19.30
N SER A 313 -12.92 -5.56 19.78
CA SER A 313 -13.74 -4.43 20.23
C SER A 313 -13.22 -3.86 21.55
N ASP A 314 -12.74 -4.74 22.43
CA ASP A 314 -11.98 -4.35 23.60
C ASP A 314 -10.52 -4.08 23.20
N ARG A 315 -10.02 -2.93 23.62
CA ARG A 315 -8.67 -2.43 23.34
C ARG A 315 -7.62 -3.30 24.02
N GLU A 316 -7.90 -3.77 25.23
CA GLU A 316 -6.99 -4.62 26.02
C GLU A 316 -6.84 -6.04 25.44
N HIS A 317 -7.76 -6.47 24.57
CA HIS A 317 -7.67 -7.77 23.90
C HIS A 317 -6.81 -7.74 22.63
N ARG A 318 -6.45 -6.55 22.15
CA ARG A 318 -5.55 -6.39 21.00
C ARG A 318 -4.13 -6.81 21.40
N PRO A 319 -3.35 -7.40 20.49
CA PRO A 319 -1.96 -7.68 20.79
C PRO A 319 -1.18 -6.38 20.98
N SER A 320 -0.13 -6.42 21.80
CA SER A 320 0.87 -5.35 21.77
C SER A 320 1.66 -5.40 20.46
N LEU A 321 2.37 -4.33 20.13
CA LEU A 321 3.23 -4.30 18.94
C LEU A 321 4.35 -5.34 19.02
N GLU A 322 4.92 -5.53 20.21
CA GLU A 322 5.95 -6.53 20.51
C GLU A 322 5.41 -7.94 20.32
N GLU A 323 4.22 -8.24 20.88
CA GLU A 323 3.61 -9.55 20.73
C GLU A 323 3.32 -9.86 19.25
N LEU A 324 2.78 -8.89 18.52
CA LEU A 324 2.45 -9.05 17.11
C LEU A 324 3.71 -9.31 16.27
N LEU A 325 4.78 -8.55 16.51
CA LEU A 325 6.07 -8.74 15.85
C LEU A 325 6.65 -10.13 16.17
N GLU A 326 6.72 -10.48 17.46
CA GLU A 326 7.28 -11.76 17.90
C GLU A 326 6.54 -12.94 17.28
N ARG A 327 5.21 -12.93 17.27
CA ARG A 327 4.40 -13.99 16.65
C ARG A 327 4.66 -14.11 15.16
N CYS A 328 4.78 -12.99 14.44
CA CYS A 328 5.07 -12.99 13.01
C CYS A 328 6.49 -13.51 12.71
N GLU A 329 7.50 -13.06 13.43
CA GLU A 329 8.89 -13.52 13.28
C GLU A 329 9.03 -15.01 13.65
N HIS A 330 8.40 -15.44 14.74
CA HIS A 330 8.38 -16.84 15.14
C HIS A 330 7.71 -17.72 14.07
N ALA A 331 6.60 -17.26 13.49
CA ALA A 331 5.93 -17.97 12.40
C ALA A 331 6.82 -18.10 11.15
N LEU A 332 7.61 -17.07 10.83
CA LEU A 332 8.57 -17.08 9.73
C LEU A 332 9.60 -18.21 9.87
N VAL A 333 10.10 -18.42 11.09
CA VAL A 333 11.13 -19.42 11.42
C VAL A 333 10.56 -20.83 11.51
N LYS A 334 9.38 -20.99 12.12
CA LYS A 334 8.82 -22.32 12.41
C LYS A 334 8.01 -22.93 11.28
N ARG A 335 7.41 -22.12 10.39
CA ARG A 335 6.54 -22.62 9.32
C ARG A 335 7.36 -23.05 8.12
N LEU A 336 7.74 -24.32 8.15
CA LEU A 336 8.48 -24.99 7.09
C LEU A 336 7.60 -25.23 5.85
N PRO A 337 8.21 -25.31 4.65
CA PRO A 337 7.49 -25.78 3.48
C PRO A 337 6.90 -27.17 3.74
N THR A 338 5.62 -27.33 3.46
CA THR A 338 4.94 -28.62 3.49
C THR A 338 4.40 -28.95 2.10
N ASP A 339 4.09 -30.23 1.86
CA ASP A 339 3.41 -30.68 0.64
C ASP A 339 1.90 -30.34 0.63
N SER A 340 1.42 -29.61 1.64
CA SER A 340 0.07 -29.05 1.66
C SER A 340 -0.12 -28.12 0.47
N PHE A 341 -1.32 -28.13 -0.12
CA PHE A 341 -1.63 -27.37 -1.32
C PHE A 341 -1.27 -25.88 -1.14
N GLY A 342 -0.38 -25.36 -2.00
CA GLY A 342 0.05 -23.97 -1.97
C GLY A 342 1.22 -23.65 -1.03
N GLU A 343 1.60 -24.51 -0.09
CA GLU A 343 2.56 -24.18 0.99
C GLU A 343 4.04 -24.44 0.61
N THR A 344 4.30 -25.14 -0.49
CA THR A 344 5.67 -25.35 -0.98
C THR A 344 6.30 -24.03 -1.45
N ASN A 345 7.63 -23.91 -1.37
CA ASN A 345 8.34 -22.75 -1.92
C ASN A 345 8.04 -22.55 -3.41
N PHE A 346 7.93 -23.65 -4.17
CA PHE A 346 7.61 -23.61 -5.59
C PHE A 346 6.20 -23.05 -5.85
N ALA A 347 5.20 -23.47 -5.06
CA ALA A 347 3.82 -23.00 -5.22
C ALA A 347 3.68 -21.51 -4.86
N ILE A 348 4.30 -21.06 -3.77
CA ILE A 348 4.32 -19.64 -3.40
C ILE A 348 5.04 -18.82 -4.48
N TYR A 349 6.20 -19.28 -4.93
CA TYR A 349 6.95 -18.59 -6.00
C TYR A 349 6.15 -18.50 -7.30
N ARG A 350 5.47 -19.59 -7.69
CA ARG A 350 4.53 -19.64 -8.83
C ARG A 350 3.44 -18.58 -8.69
N LEU A 351 2.77 -18.53 -7.53
CA LEU A 351 1.72 -17.55 -7.25
C LEU A 351 2.26 -16.12 -7.33
N VAL A 352 3.42 -15.87 -6.71
CA VAL A 352 4.05 -14.54 -6.73
C VAL A 352 4.42 -14.10 -8.14
N GLN A 353 5.06 -14.99 -8.90
CA GLN A 353 5.44 -14.74 -10.28
C GLN A 353 4.24 -14.46 -11.17
N GLU A 354 3.21 -15.29 -11.10
CA GLU A 354 2.06 -15.22 -12.00
C GLU A 354 1.18 -14.00 -11.72
N PHE A 355 0.98 -13.66 -10.44
CA PHE A 355 -0.02 -12.68 -10.05
C PHE A 355 0.53 -11.34 -9.52
N PHE A 356 1.83 -11.24 -9.22
CA PHE A 356 2.48 -9.95 -8.98
C PHE A 356 3.45 -9.60 -10.10
N LEU A 357 4.49 -10.41 -10.28
CA LEU A 357 5.68 -9.98 -11.03
C LEU A 357 5.47 -9.93 -12.55
N ASN A 358 4.68 -10.87 -13.10
CA ASN A 358 4.38 -10.94 -14.53
C ASN A 358 3.01 -10.33 -14.88
N ALA A 359 2.29 -9.86 -13.88
CA ALA A 359 0.87 -9.60 -14.02
C ALA A 359 0.55 -8.32 -14.82
N ASP A 360 1.54 -7.44 -14.98
CA ASP A 360 1.50 -6.24 -15.83
C ASP A 360 2.48 -6.33 -17.02
N VAL A 361 3.03 -7.52 -17.31
CA VAL A 361 3.93 -7.81 -18.46
C VAL A 361 3.12 -8.15 -19.72
N VAL A 362 1.84 -7.79 -19.77
CA VAL A 362 1.16 -7.64 -21.06
C VAL A 362 1.73 -6.38 -21.69
N GLU A 363 2.60 -6.57 -22.68
CA GLU A 363 3.25 -5.52 -23.47
C GLU A 363 2.33 -4.30 -23.62
N ALA A 364 2.81 -3.13 -23.17
CA ALA A 364 2.17 -1.86 -23.48
C ALA A 364 1.82 -1.87 -24.98
N PRO A 365 0.54 -1.73 -25.37
CA PRO A 365 0.16 -1.79 -26.78
C PRO A 365 1.01 -0.77 -27.51
N GLY A 366 1.78 -1.25 -28.48
CA GLY A 366 2.85 -0.49 -29.11
C GLY A 366 2.41 0.90 -29.51
N ASN A 367 3.29 1.86 -29.20
CA ASN A 367 3.80 2.88 -30.11
C ASN A 367 3.18 2.84 -31.52
N LYS A 368 1.90 3.22 -31.65
CA LYS A 368 1.40 3.80 -32.90
C LYS A 368 1.70 5.28 -32.81
N ARG A 369 2.90 5.63 -33.27
CA ARG A 369 3.14 6.94 -33.87
C ARG A 369 1.99 7.18 -34.85
N MET A 370 1.07 8.08 -34.53
CA MET A 370 0.31 8.74 -35.58
C MET A 370 1.31 9.57 -36.36
N SER A 371 1.74 9.02 -37.49
CA SER A 371 2.38 9.78 -38.55
C SER A 371 1.33 10.74 -39.12
N LEU A 372 1.56 12.03 -38.86
CA LEU A 372 0.98 13.24 -39.49
C LEU A 372 -0.53 13.44 -39.37
#